data_AF-A0A0E9MRA7-F1
#
_entry.id   AF-A0A0E9MRA7-F1
#
_cell.length_a   1.000
_cell.length_b   1.000
_cell.length_c   1.000
_cell.angle_alpha   90.00
_cell.angle_beta   90.00
_cell.angle_gamma   90.00
#
_symmetry.space_group_name_H-M   'P 1'
#
loop_
_entity.id
_entity.type
_entity.pdbx_description
1 polymer ?
#
loop_
_entity_poly.entity_id
_entity_poly.type
_entity_poly.pdbx_seq_one_letter_code
_entity_poly.pdbx_strand_id
1 'polypeptide(L)'
;MKLAKTLLLALGLALAPAAVHAQDAPKQDSTTQAAAPAPGSATQAAPPAAAQSAAVPEVAPVPGVGMPVNEKIVLQDQYTPNGRKALWMHDYILVPMMVGISALVLLLLMFVIVRFRRARNPVPSRTSHNTLIEVIWTLVPVLILVAIAVPSISLLAAQFKPAGKDALTIKATGNQWYWVYSYPDNGGFEVISNMLQDKPEPGKRTRTPADGPRLLAVDNRLVIPVGREIRLLTTSNDVIHSFAVPAFWAKIDAVPGRINEISFKVEKEGVYFGQCSELCGARHGFMPIAVEVVSPAKFAAWVKSKGGTVPGTPSQPLVTPAAEHPVDATTGTDKPTPGTATPPATSQAAPTNGNN
;
A
#
# COMPACT_ATOMS: atom_id res chain seq x y z
N MET A 1 11.93 -5.99 34.81
CA MET A 1 12.14 -7.35 34.23
C MET A 1 11.97 -7.42 32.71
N LYS A 2 10.89 -6.90 32.07
CA LYS A 2 10.73 -7.01 30.61
C LYS A 2 11.85 -6.33 29.80
N LEU A 3 12.21 -5.07 30.10
CA LEU A 3 13.30 -4.35 29.42
C LEU A 3 14.65 -5.09 29.42
N ALA A 4 15.04 -5.68 30.56
CA ALA A 4 16.31 -6.38 30.70
C ALA A 4 16.39 -7.63 29.81
N LYS A 5 15.28 -8.37 29.64
CA LYS A 5 15.23 -9.50 28.69
C LYS A 5 15.35 -9.04 27.24
N THR A 6 14.79 -7.89 26.88
CA THR A 6 14.94 -7.31 25.53
C THR A 6 16.38 -6.90 25.25
N LEU A 7 17.08 -6.33 26.25
CA LEU A 7 18.47 -5.89 26.11
C LEU A 7 19.46 -7.07 25.98
N LEU A 8 19.29 -8.14 26.76
CA LEU A 8 20.12 -9.35 26.63
C LEU A 8 19.94 -10.05 25.27
N LEU A 9 18.72 -10.08 24.72
CA LEU A 9 18.45 -10.73 23.45
C LEU A 9 19.10 -9.97 22.26
N ALA A 10 19.14 -8.65 22.34
CA ALA A 10 19.83 -7.81 21.34
C ALA A 10 21.36 -7.99 21.39
N LEU A 11 21.94 -8.15 22.59
CA LEU A 11 23.39 -8.32 22.75
C LEU A 11 23.88 -9.71 22.28
N GLY A 12 23.06 -10.76 22.46
CA GLY A 12 23.38 -12.12 22.02
C GLY A 12 23.48 -12.30 20.50
N LEU A 13 22.80 -11.46 19.72
CA LEU A 13 22.83 -11.52 18.24
C LEU A 13 24.07 -10.85 17.63
N ALA A 14 24.79 -10.02 18.40
CA ALA A 14 25.97 -9.29 17.93
C ALA A 14 27.29 -10.06 18.07
N LEU A 15 27.27 -11.25 18.69
CA LEU A 15 28.45 -12.05 19.05
C LEU A 15 28.51 -13.42 18.36
N ALA A 16 27.59 -13.72 17.45
CA ALA A 16 27.62 -14.95 16.66
C ALA A 16 28.64 -14.82 15.51
N PRO A 17 29.67 -15.68 15.41
CA PRO A 17 30.57 -15.67 14.27
C PRO A 17 29.82 -16.14 13.01
N ALA A 18 29.74 -15.26 12.00
CA ALA A 18 29.19 -15.59 10.70
C ALA A 18 30.16 -16.50 9.94
N ALA A 19 30.01 -17.82 10.11
CA ALA A 19 30.73 -18.83 9.32
C ALA A 19 30.18 -18.88 7.89
N VAL A 20 30.56 -17.90 7.07
CA VAL A 20 30.23 -17.86 5.63
C VAL A 20 30.99 -18.97 4.92
N HIS A 21 30.34 -20.12 4.73
CA HIS A 21 30.76 -21.09 3.73
C HIS A 21 30.28 -20.58 2.38
N ALA A 22 31.22 -20.25 1.48
CA ALA A 22 30.90 -20.08 0.07
C ALA A 22 30.46 -21.45 -0.47
N GLN A 23 29.22 -21.57 -0.93
CA GLN A 23 28.82 -22.68 -1.78
C GLN A 23 29.23 -22.33 -3.21
N ASP A 24 30.13 -23.15 -3.78
CA ASP A 24 30.46 -23.06 -5.19
C ASP A 24 29.19 -23.24 -6.04
N ALA A 25 29.01 -22.34 -7.02
CA ALA A 25 27.93 -22.46 -7.98
C ALA A 25 28.14 -23.71 -8.85
N PRO A 26 27.12 -24.56 -9.05
CA PRO A 26 27.23 -25.68 -9.97
C PRO A 26 27.46 -25.16 -11.39
N LYS A 27 28.49 -25.69 -12.07
CA LYS A 27 28.73 -25.40 -13.48
C LYS A 27 27.54 -25.86 -14.31
N GLN A 28 26.93 -24.94 -15.05
CA GLN A 28 25.98 -25.31 -16.09
C GLN A 28 26.76 -25.76 -17.33
N ASP A 29 26.73 -27.06 -17.61
CA ASP A 29 27.20 -27.57 -18.90
C ASP A 29 26.28 -27.07 -20.01
N SER A 30 26.85 -26.32 -20.95
CA SER A 30 26.16 -25.78 -22.11
C SER A 30 25.81 -26.89 -23.10
N THR A 31 24.74 -27.62 -22.82
CA THR A 31 24.13 -28.55 -23.76
C THR A 31 23.08 -27.82 -24.60
N THR A 32 23.33 -27.74 -25.91
CA THR A 32 22.47 -27.06 -26.87
C THR A 32 21.17 -27.84 -27.04
N GLN A 33 20.15 -27.54 -26.24
CA GLN A 33 18.85 -28.19 -26.34
C GLN A 33 18.07 -27.59 -27.52
N ALA A 34 17.82 -28.41 -28.54
CA ALA A 34 17.09 -28.00 -29.73
C ALA A 34 15.65 -27.60 -29.40
N ALA A 35 15.13 -26.56 -30.07
CA ALA A 35 13.80 -26.05 -29.83
C ALA A 35 12.72 -27.11 -30.10
N ALA A 36 11.86 -27.36 -29.11
CA ALA A 36 10.65 -28.15 -29.31
C ALA A 36 9.66 -27.37 -30.20
N PRO A 37 8.97 -28.04 -31.14
CA PRO A 37 7.98 -27.38 -32.00
C PRO A 37 6.77 -26.92 -31.19
N ALA A 38 6.19 -25.78 -31.57
CA ALA A 38 5.00 -25.24 -30.93
C ALA A 38 3.80 -26.20 -31.08
N PRO A 39 3.00 -26.44 -30.02
CA PRO A 39 1.77 -27.20 -30.14
C PRO A 39 0.76 -26.43 -31.00
N GLY A 40 0.15 -27.14 -31.95
CA GLY A 40 -0.71 -26.55 -32.97
C GLY A 40 -1.98 -25.91 -32.41
N SER A 41 -2.48 -24.90 -33.14
CA SER A 41 -3.69 -24.15 -32.82
C SER A 41 -4.95 -25.04 -32.84
N ALA A 42 -5.42 -25.42 -31.65
CA ALA A 42 -6.76 -25.97 -31.46
C ALA A 42 -7.76 -24.82 -31.24
N THR A 43 -8.73 -24.67 -32.14
CA THR A 43 -9.80 -23.67 -32.06
C THR A 43 -10.72 -23.95 -30.87
N GLN A 44 -10.52 -23.28 -29.74
CA GLN A 44 -11.49 -23.31 -28.64
C GLN A 44 -12.71 -22.46 -28.99
N ALA A 45 -13.89 -23.06 -28.92
CA ALA A 45 -15.15 -22.33 -29.06
C ALA A 45 -15.35 -21.37 -27.89
N ALA A 46 -15.82 -20.15 -28.17
CA ALA A 46 -16.07 -19.15 -27.15
C ALA A 46 -17.20 -19.61 -26.20
N PRO A 47 -17.04 -19.48 -24.87
CA PRO A 47 -18.15 -19.69 -23.94
C PRO A 47 -19.26 -18.64 -24.17
N PRO A 48 -20.53 -18.99 -23.93
CA PRO A 48 -21.65 -18.08 -24.16
C PRO A 48 -21.54 -16.84 -23.26
N ALA A 49 -21.91 -15.68 -23.81
CA ALA A 49 -21.82 -14.40 -23.12
C ALA A 49 -22.68 -14.39 -21.83
N ALA A 50 -22.01 -14.37 -20.67
CA ALA A 50 -22.67 -14.09 -19.41
C ALA A 50 -23.32 -12.70 -19.45
N ALA A 51 -24.53 -12.58 -18.91
CA ALA A 51 -25.26 -11.32 -18.87
C ALA A 51 -24.43 -10.24 -18.17
N GLN A 52 -24.30 -9.08 -18.82
CA GLN A 52 -23.51 -7.97 -18.29
C GLN A 52 -24.18 -7.39 -17.03
N SER A 53 -23.67 -7.77 -15.86
CA SER A 53 -23.92 -7.04 -14.62
C SER A 53 -23.50 -5.58 -14.83
N ALA A 54 -24.35 -4.63 -14.45
CA ALA A 54 -24.04 -3.22 -14.55
C ALA A 54 -22.73 -2.92 -13.82
N ALA A 55 -21.76 -2.34 -14.54
CA ALA A 55 -20.45 -2.07 -13.99
C ALA A 55 -20.54 -1.08 -12.83
N VAL A 56 -19.97 -1.43 -11.67
CA VAL A 56 -19.79 -0.48 -10.56
C VAL A 56 -18.85 0.63 -11.05
N PRO A 57 -19.24 1.92 -10.98
CA PRO A 57 -18.38 3.01 -11.47
C PRO A 57 -17.03 3.05 -10.75
N GLU A 58 -15.95 3.05 -11.53
CA GLU A 58 -14.59 3.19 -11.01
C GLU A 58 -14.38 4.55 -10.32
N VAL A 59 -13.63 4.55 -9.23
CA VAL A 59 -13.22 5.79 -8.55
C VAL A 59 -12.20 6.53 -9.41
N ALA A 60 -12.42 7.82 -9.67
CA ALA A 60 -11.44 8.66 -10.35
C ALA A 60 -10.20 8.91 -9.45
N PRO A 61 -8.97 8.79 -9.97
CA PRO A 61 -7.76 9.16 -9.24
C PRO A 61 -7.76 10.66 -8.88
N VAL A 62 -7.41 10.98 -7.63
CA VAL A 62 -7.35 12.36 -7.13
C VAL A 62 -5.89 12.85 -7.19
N PRO A 63 -5.58 13.94 -7.92
CA PRO A 63 -4.22 14.47 -8.00
C PRO A 63 -3.54 14.62 -6.64
N GLY A 64 -2.31 14.10 -6.53
CA GLY A 64 -1.52 14.11 -5.29
C GLY A 64 -1.86 13.01 -4.27
N VAL A 65 -2.97 12.27 -4.44
CA VAL A 65 -3.29 11.10 -3.61
C VAL A 65 -2.74 9.85 -4.29
N GLY A 66 -1.86 9.12 -3.59
CA GLY A 66 -1.40 7.80 -4.05
C GLY A 66 -0.62 7.78 -5.36
N MET A 67 -0.08 8.92 -5.82
CA MET A 67 0.61 9.06 -7.09
C MET A 67 1.84 9.98 -6.95
N PRO A 68 2.86 9.85 -7.81
CA PRO A 68 3.94 10.82 -7.87
C PRO A 68 3.42 12.20 -8.28
N VAL A 69 4.02 13.25 -7.72
CA VAL A 69 3.78 14.65 -8.08
C VAL A 69 5.07 15.19 -8.68
N ASN A 70 4.98 15.91 -9.80
CA ASN A 70 6.15 16.49 -10.46
C ASN A 70 6.94 17.38 -9.47
N GLU A 71 8.27 17.33 -9.54
CA GLU A 71 9.20 18.10 -8.69
C GLU A 71 9.08 17.88 -7.15
N LYS A 72 8.20 17.01 -6.65
CA LYS A 72 8.10 16.69 -5.22
C LYS A 72 9.29 15.81 -4.79
N ILE A 73 10.22 16.42 -4.06
CA ILE A 73 11.46 15.78 -3.56
C ILE A 73 11.29 14.95 -2.26
N VAL A 74 10.07 14.84 -1.76
CA VAL A 74 9.74 14.07 -0.53
C VAL A 74 8.92 12.84 -0.89
N LEU A 75 8.83 11.89 0.05
CA LEU A 75 8.04 10.67 -0.12
C LEU A 75 6.56 10.98 -0.35
N GLN A 76 5.84 10.03 -0.95
CA GLN A 76 4.38 10.11 -1.05
C GLN A 76 3.75 10.06 0.35
N ASP A 77 2.65 10.79 0.52
CA ASP A 77 1.84 10.79 1.72
C ASP A 77 1.37 9.37 2.07
N GLN A 78 1.25 9.06 3.37
CA GLN A 78 1.08 7.68 3.84
C GLN A 78 -0.31 7.39 4.39
N TYR A 79 -0.96 6.38 3.80
CA TYR A 79 -2.38 6.07 4.02
C TYR A 79 -2.61 4.81 4.86
N THR A 80 -1.54 4.25 5.44
CA THR A 80 -1.59 3.15 6.41
C THR A 80 -0.96 3.60 7.75
N PRO A 81 -1.35 2.99 8.89
CA PRO A 81 -0.74 3.29 10.19
C PRO A 81 0.78 3.06 10.23
N ASN A 82 1.23 1.94 9.65
CA ASN A 82 2.65 1.59 9.56
C ASN A 82 3.41 2.59 8.68
N GLY A 83 2.84 2.99 7.54
CA GLY A 83 3.44 3.99 6.66
C GLY A 83 3.61 5.35 7.32
N ARG A 84 2.62 5.84 8.08
CA ARG A 84 2.76 7.11 8.83
C ARG A 84 3.86 7.04 9.89
N LYS A 85 3.99 5.91 10.61
CA LYS A 85 5.10 5.69 11.56
C LYS A 85 6.46 5.65 10.86
N ALA A 86 6.51 5.06 9.67
CA ALA A 86 7.73 4.96 8.88
C ALA A 86 8.16 6.30 8.26
N LEU A 87 7.21 7.07 7.73
CA LEU A 87 7.45 8.45 7.26
C LEU A 87 7.91 9.35 8.41
N TRP A 88 7.32 9.25 9.59
CA TRP A 88 7.81 9.98 10.76
C TRP A 88 9.25 9.62 11.11
N MET A 89 9.61 8.33 11.10
CA MET A 89 10.98 7.88 11.35
C MET A 89 11.95 8.38 10.26
N HIS A 90 11.51 8.41 8.99
CA HIS A 90 12.28 8.96 7.89
C HIS A 90 12.52 10.47 8.06
N ASP A 91 11.45 11.26 8.19
CA ASP A 91 11.50 12.72 8.15
C ASP A 91 12.05 13.37 9.43
N TYR A 92 11.81 12.77 10.60
CA TYR A 92 12.17 13.36 11.90
C TYR A 92 13.36 12.71 12.60
N ILE A 93 13.79 11.51 12.18
CA ILE A 93 14.97 10.83 12.73
C ILE A 93 16.05 10.68 11.66
N LEU A 94 15.75 9.95 10.57
CA LEU A 94 16.78 9.54 9.60
C LEU A 94 17.34 10.74 8.82
N VAL A 95 16.47 11.54 8.19
CA VAL A 95 16.90 12.68 7.34
C VAL A 95 17.64 13.76 8.14
N PRO A 96 17.16 14.27 9.29
CA PRO A 96 17.86 15.32 10.03
C PRO A 96 19.23 14.85 10.56
N MET A 97 19.32 13.58 10.97
CA MET A 97 20.57 12.98 11.41
C MET A 97 21.58 12.79 10.26
N MET A 98 21.14 12.28 9.10
CA MET A 98 22.01 12.17 7.92
C MET A 98 22.52 13.55 7.50
N VAL A 99 21.63 14.55 7.41
CA VAL A 99 22.00 15.94 7.09
C VAL A 99 22.99 16.51 8.12
N GLY A 100 22.75 16.31 9.41
CA GLY A 100 23.63 16.78 10.48
C GLY A 100 25.03 16.17 10.44
N ILE A 101 25.14 14.85 10.23
CA ILE A 101 26.42 14.16 10.09
C ILE A 101 27.14 14.60 8.81
N SER A 102 26.44 14.67 7.67
CA SER A 102 27.01 15.12 6.40
C SER A 102 27.49 16.58 6.48
N ALA A 103 26.73 17.46 7.13
CA ALA A 103 27.13 18.85 7.37
C ALA A 103 28.35 18.95 8.28
N LEU A 104 28.42 18.17 9.37
CA LEU A 104 29.60 18.12 10.24
C LEU A 104 30.86 17.70 9.47
N VAL A 105 30.79 16.60 8.70
CA VAL A 105 31.91 16.12 7.88
C VAL A 105 32.31 17.15 6.82
N LEU A 106 31.35 17.77 6.14
CA LEU A 106 31.60 18.81 5.15
C LEU A 106 32.28 20.05 5.77
N LEU A 107 31.79 20.52 6.92
CA LEU A 107 32.36 21.67 7.63
C LEU A 107 33.78 21.39 8.13
N LEU A 108 34.05 20.19 8.65
CA LEU A 108 35.40 19.77 9.04
C LEU A 108 36.34 19.69 7.83
N LEU A 109 35.88 19.13 6.70
CA LEU A 109 36.66 19.06 5.47
C LEU A 109 36.97 20.46 4.91
N MET A 110 35.98 21.34 4.87
CA MET A 110 36.16 22.74 4.44
C MET A 110 37.10 23.50 5.39
N PHE A 111 36.99 23.29 6.70
CA PHE A 111 37.92 23.82 7.69
C PHE A 111 39.35 23.33 7.40
N VAL A 112 39.56 22.03 7.16
CA VAL A 112 40.88 21.47 6.82
C VAL A 112 41.44 22.10 5.55
N ILE A 113 40.65 22.20 4.47
CA ILE A 113 41.04 22.82 3.20
C ILE A 113 41.47 24.29 3.39
N VAL A 114 40.73 25.07 4.19
CA VAL A 114 41.02 26.50 4.39
C VAL A 114 42.16 26.75 5.39
N ARG A 115 42.22 25.96 6.48
CA ARG A 115 43.13 26.17 7.62
C ARG A 115 44.48 25.46 7.47
N PHE A 116 44.52 24.29 6.85
CA PHE A 116 45.73 23.44 6.77
C PHE A 116 46.36 23.36 5.37
N ARG A 117 45.86 24.11 4.38
CA ARG A 117 46.54 24.27 3.08
C ARG A 117 48.00 24.75 3.25
N ARG A 118 48.90 24.27 2.38
CA ARG A 118 50.35 24.55 2.42
C ARG A 118 50.72 26.01 2.65
N ALA A 119 50.01 26.95 2.01
CA ALA A 119 50.26 28.39 2.15
C ALA A 119 49.90 29.00 3.52
N ARG A 120 49.05 28.35 4.33
CA ARG A 120 48.68 28.78 5.69
C ARG A 120 49.22 27.86 6.80
N ASN A 121 49.66 26.66 6.44
CA ASN A 121 50.21 25.69 7.39
C ASN A 121 51.44 24.98 6.78
N PRO A 122 52.57 25.70 6.58
CA PRO A 122 53.75 25.17 5.89
C PRO A 122 54.47 24.06 6.65
N VAL A 123 54.34 24.03 7.99
CA VAL A 123 54.86 22.97 8.86
C VAL A 123 53.68 22.18 9.43
N PRO A 124 53.50 20.89 9.06
CA PRO A 124 52.43 20.06 9.59
C PRO A 124 52.72 19.60 11.03
N SER A 125 51.66 19.31 11.79
CA SER A 125 51.81 18.60 13.06
C SER A 125 52.32 17.17 12.85
N ARG A 126 52.98 16.61 13.87
CA ARG A 126 53.45 15.21 13.91
C ARG A 126 52.63 14.33 14.86
N THR A 127 51.57 14.84 15.46
CA THR A 127 50.65 14.06 16.31
C THR A 127 49.99 12.95 15.49
N SER A 128 50.13 11.70 15.91
CA SER A 128 49.62 10.52 15.18
C SER A 128 48.33 9.92 15.75
N HIS A 129 48.02 10.15 17.02
CA HIS A 129 46.88 9.56 17.72
C HIS A 129 46.42 10.47 18.87
N ASN A 130 45.17 10.28 19.32
CA ASN A 130 44.62 10.86 20.54
C ASN A 130 43.46 9.98 21.05
N THR A 131 43.76 9.15 22.05
CA THR A 131 42.84 8.15 22.60
C THR A 131 41.52 8.75 23.11
N LEU A 132 41.51 10.00 23.60
CA LEU A 132 40.26 10.64 24.04
C LEU A 132 39.33 10.94 22.86
N ILE A 133 39.87 11.45 21.75
CA ILE A 133 39.07 11.75 20.55
C ILE A 133 38.65 10.44 19.85
N GLU A 134 39.52 9.44 19.84
CA GLU A 134 39.23 8.08 19.35
C GLU A 134 38.04 7.45 20.10
N VAL A 135 38.01 7.54 21.43
CA VAL A 135 36.86 7.08 22.24
C VAL A 135 35.60 7.88 21.91
N ILE A 136 35.68 9.21 21.76
CA ILE A 136 34.52 10.05 21.43
C ILE A 136 33.92 9.67 20.06
N TRP A 137 34.72 9.60 18.99
CA TRP A 137 34.20 9.27 17.66
C TRP A 137 33.80 7.80 17.51
N THR A 138 34.16 6.94 18.47
CA THR A 138 33.72 5.53 18.48
C THR A 138 32.39 5.40 19.24
N LEU A 139 32.28 6.02 20.43
CA LEU A 139 31.08 5.93 21.25
C LEU A 139 29.90 6.75 20.69
N VAL A 140 30.14 7.93 20.10
CA VAL A 140 29.06 8.77 19.58
C VAL A 140 28.26 8.07 18.45
N PRO A 141 28.88 7.48 17.41
CA PRO A 141 28.16 6.68 16.42
C PRO A 141 27.44 5.47 17.00
N VAL A 142 28.00 4.78 18.00
CA VAL A 142 27.33 3.66 18.67
C VAL A 142 26.03 4.13 19.35
N LEU A 143 26.07 5.25 20.08
CA LEU A 143 24.88 5.83 20.71
C LEU A 143 23.84 6.31 19.67
N ILE A 144 24.28 6.89 18.55
CA ILE A 144 23.41 7.25 17.43
C ILE A 144 22.72 6.02 16.85
N LEU A 145 23.44 4.93 16.59
CA LEU A 145 22.87 3.69 16.07
C LEU A 145 21.84 3.08 17.03
N VAL A 146 22.10 3.10 18.35
CA VAL A 146 21.13 2.65 19.37
C VAL A 146 19.85 3.51 19.35
N ALA A 147 19.97 4.83 19.17
CA ALA A 147 18.82 5.73 19.09
C ALA A 147 17.93 5.46 17.86
N ILE A 148 18.52 5.10 16.71
CA ILE A 148 17.76 4.69 15.50
C ILE A 148 17.12 3.31 15.70
N ALA A 149 17.82 2.37 16.35
CA ALA A 149 17.42 0.98 16.43
C ALA A 149 16.08 0.78 17.17
N VAL A 150 15.83 1.52 18.25
CA VAL A 150 14.62 1.38 19.07
C VAL A 150 13.32 1.64 18.29
N PRO A 151 13.09 2.80 17.63
CA PRO A 151 11.91 3.02 16.81
C PRO A 151 11.86 2.11 15.58
N SER A 152 13.01 1.78 14.98
CA SER A 152 13.12 0.90 13.81
C SER A 152 12.62 -0.52 14.11
N ILE A 153 13.12 -1.17 15.17
CA ILE A 153 12.68 -2.50 15.60
C ILE A 153 11.17 -2.50 15.94
N SER A 154 10.68 -1.43 16.57
CA SER A 154 9.26 -1.26 16.88
C SER A 154 8.38 -1.09 15.64
N LEU A 155 8.90 -0.53 14.55
CA LEU A 155 8.21 -0.44 13.26
C LEU A 155 8.24 -1.79 12.54
N LEU A 156 9.42 -2.44 12.48
CA LEU A 156 9.62 -3.74 11.85
C LEU A 156 8.67 -4.80 12.42
N ALA A 157 8.56 -4.87 13.75
CA ALA A 157 7.65 -5.79 14.44
C ALA A 157 6.15 -5.49 14.17
N ALA A 158 5.80 -4.25 13.83
CA ALA A 158 4.44 -3.87 13.46
C ALA A 158 4.13 -4.14 11.97
N GLN A 159 5.15 -4.13 11.11
CA GLN A 159 5.04 -4.41 9.68
C GLN A 159 4.95 -5.90 9.36
N PHE A 160 5.69 -6.74 10.10
CA PHE A 160 5.68 -8.21 9.96
C PHE A 160 4.77 -8.92 10.97
N LYS A 161 3.85 -8.19 11.61
CA LYS A 161 2.77 -8.80 12.39
C LYS A 161 1.85 -9.56 11.43
N PRO A 162 1.56 -10.86 11.64
CA PRO A 162 0.61 -11.59 10.80
C PRO A 162 -0.77 -10.92 10.80
N ALA A 163 -1.45 -10.96 9.66
CA ALA A 163 -2.77 -10.36 9.53
C ALA A 163 -3.78 -11.02 10.49
N GLY A 164 -4.75 -10.24 10.97
CA GLY A 164 -5.82 -10.70 11.86
C GLY A 164 -6.73 -11.76 11.24
N LYS A 165 -7.60 -12.33 12.07
CA LYS A 165 -8.59 -13.35 11.64
C LYS A 165 -9.63 -12.79 10.68
N ASP A 166 -10.00 -11.52 10.86
CA ASP A 166 -11.02 -10.83 10.06
C ASP A 166 -10.43 -10.08 8.85
N ALA A 167 -9.12 -10.21 8.62
CA ALA A 167 -8.45 -9.61 7.46
C ALA A 167 -8.99 -10.20 6.15
N LEU A 168 -9.10 -9.37 5.12
CA LEU A 168 -9.47 -9.82 3.77
C LEU A 168 -8.23 -10.41 3.07
N THR A 169 -8.29 -11.66 2.67
CA THR A 169 -7.21 -12.35 1.96
C THR A 169 -7.28 -12.09 0.46
N ILE A 170 -6.16 -11.63 -0.10
CA ILE A 170 -5.97 -11.39 -1.53
C ILE A 170 -4.63 -11.98 -1.94
N LYS A 171 -4.59 -12.72 -3.05
CA LYS A 171 -3.35 -13.25 -3.62
C LYS A 171 -2.98 -12.45 -4.87
N ALA A 172 -1.84 -11.76 -4.86
CA ALA A 172 -1.25 -11.13 -6.03
C ALA A 172 -0.16 -12.04 -6.63
N THR A 173 -0.34 -12.41 -7.90
CA THR A 173 0.58 -13.26 -8.65
C THR A 173 1.30 -12.43 -9.71
N GLY A 174 2.62 -12.38 -9.63
CA GLY A 174 3.47 -11.77 -10.66
C GLY A 174 3.60 -12.68 -11.89
N ASN A 175 3.52 -12.07 -13.07
CA ASN A 175 3.72 -12.71 -14.37
C ASN A 175 4.48 -11.74 -15.28
N GLN A 176 5.20 -12.22 -16.29
CA GLN A 176 5.82 -11.40 -17.33
C GLN A 176 4.78 -10.97 -18.40
N TRP A 177 4.30 -9.72 -18.44
CA TRP A 177 4.53 -8.59 -17.54
C TRP A 177 3.19 -7.96 -17.15
N TYR A 178 2.51 -8.57 -16.19
CA TYR A 178 1.19 -8.20 -15.66
C TYR A 178 0.95 -8.83 -14.29
N TRP A 179 -0.12 -8.42 -13.60
CA TRP A 179 -0.51 -8.97 -12.31
C TRP A 179 -1.84 -9.73 -12.40
N VAL A 180 -1.98 -10.81 -11.63
CA VAL A 180 -3.26 -11.49 -11.40
C VAL A 180 -3.61 -11.41 -9.92
N TYR A 181 -4.79 -10.88 -9.60
CA TYR A 181 -5.32 -10.78 -8.24
C TYR A 181 -6.45 -11.78 -8.03
N SER A 182 -6.25 -12.76 -7.14
CA SER A 182 -7.27 -13.73 -6.74
C SER A 182 -7.86 -13.36 -5.39
N TYR A 183 -9.19 -13.51 -5.25
CA TYR A 183 -9.96 -13.17 -4.05
C TYR A 183 -10.55 -14.45 -3.41
N PRO A 184 -9.73 -15.27 -2.73
CA PRO A 184 -10.16 -16.56 -2.17
C PRO A 184 -11.37 -16.41 -1.22
N ASP A 185 -11.36 -15.39 -0.36
CA ASP A 185 -12.43 -15.14 0.62
C ASP A 185 -13.74 -14.66 -0.01
N ASN A 186 -13.74 -14.35 -1.32
CA ASN A 186 -14.90 -13.85 -2.07
C ASN A 186 -15.36 -14.78 -3.20
N GLY A 187 -15.08 -16.08 -3.11
CA GLY A 187 -15.46 -17.06 -4.12
C GLY A 187 -14.38 -17.35 -5.17
N GLY A 188 -13.14 -16.88 -4.95
CA GLY A 188 -11.96 -17.33 -5.71
C GLY A 188 -11.83 -16.76 -7.13
N PHE A 189 -12.65 -15.77 -7.52
CA PHE A 189 -12.51 -15.12 -8.82
C PHE A 189 -11.16 -14.39 -8.94
N GLU A 190 -10.70 -14.23 -10.19
CA GLU A 190 -9.44 -13.58 -10.52
C GLU A 190 -9.64 -12.30 -11.35
N VAL A 191 -8.71 -11.36 -11.19
CA VAL A 191 -8.65 -10.09 -11.92
C VAL A 191 -7.27 -9.97 -12.56
N ILE A 192 -7.22 -9.95 -13.89
CA ILE A 192 -6.01 -9.75 -14.68
C ILE A 192 -5.80 -8.25 -14.89
N SER A 193 -4.62 -7.74 -14.52
CA SER A 193 -4.27 -6.31 -14.49
C SER A 193 -3.09 -6.03 -15.42
N ASN A 194 -3.38 -5.50 -16.61
CA ASN A 194 -2.41 -5.09 -17.62
C ASN A 194 -2.24 -3.56 -17.65
N MET A 195 -1.05 -3.08 -18.01
CA MET A 195 -0.81 -1.64 -18.22
C MET A 195 -1.59 -1.10 -19.43
N LEU A 196 -2.34 -0.01 -19.23
CA LEU A 196 -2.95 0.73 -20.33
C LEU A 196 -1.89 1.49 -21.14
N GLN A 197 -2.04 1.48 -22.46
CA GLN A 197 -1.15 2.20 -23.39
C GLN A 197 -1.72 3.59 -23.72
N ASP A 198 -0.87 4.61 -23.86
CA ASP A 198 -1.31 5.93 -24.37
C ASP A 198 -1.65 5.91 -25.87
N LYS A 199 -1.04 4.97 -26.62
CA LYS A 199 -1.29 4.78 -28.04
C LYS A 199 -2.38 3.72 -28.22
N PRO A 200 -3.35 3.92 -29.13
CA PRO A 200 -4.31 2.89 -29.48
C PRO A 200 -3.61 1.63 -30.00
N GLU A 201 -3.96 0.48 -29.43
CA GLU A 201 -3.61 -0.85 -29.94
C GLU A 201 -4.91 -1.60 -30.32
N PRO A 202 -4.97 -2.30 -31.47
CA PRO A 202 -6.15 -3.05 -31.86
C PRO A 202 -6.62 -4.03 -30.77
N GLY A 203 -7.91 -3.98 -30.43
CA GLY A 203 -8.51 -4.84 -29.42
C GLY A 203 -8.19 -4.47 -27.96
N LYS A 204 -7.51 -3.34 -27.68
CA LYS A 204 -7.21 -2.90 -26.30
C LYS A 204 -7.77 -1.52 -25.99
N ARG A 205 -8.15 -1.33 -24.73
CA ARG A 205 -8.51 -0.02 -24.16
C ARG A 205 -7.27 0.89 -24.15
N THR A 206 -7.43 2.10 -24.68
CA THR A 206 -6.40 3.15 -24.61
C THR A 206 -6.52 3.90 -23.27
N ARG A 207 -5.39 4.29 -22.68
CA ARG A 207 -5.36 5.10 -21.46
C ARG A 207 -6.00 6.47 -21.70
N THR A 208 -6.86 6.89 -20.78
CA THR A 208 -7.41 8.24 -20.69
C THR A 208 -6.84 8.97 -19.47
N PRO A 209 -6.97 10.32 -19.37
CA PRO A 209 -6.59 11.04 -18.16
C PRO A 209 -7.31 10.57 -16.90
N ALA A 210 -8.54 10.03 -17.03
CA ALA A 210 -9.33 9.52 -15.91
C ALA A 210 -8.78 8.21 -15.31
N ASP A 211 -7.88 7.51 -16.00
CA ASP A 211 -7.32 6.24 -15.51
C ASP A 211 -6.18 6.43 -14.51
N GLY A 212 -5.55 7.60 -14.51
CA GLY A 212 -4.37 7.93 -13.72
C GLY A 212 -3.13 8.20 -14.58
N PRO A 213 -1.93 8.28 -13.97
CA PRO A 213 -0.71 8.66 -14.68
C PRO A 213 -0.23 7.65 -15.72
N ARG A 214 0.57 8.13 -16.68
CA ARG A 214 1.27 7.29 -17.67
C ARG A 214 2.18 6.28 -16.96
N LEU A 215 2.26 5.06 -17.51
CA LEU A 215 2.99 3.91 -16.95
C LEU A 215 2.49 3.40 -15.58
N LEU A 216 1.43 3.99 -15.01
CA LEU A 216 0.85 3.57 -13.72
C LEU A 216 -0.60 3.06 -13.87
N ALA A 217 -1.34 3.57 -14.84
CA ALA A 217 -2.71 3.13 -15.13
C ALA A 217 -2.80 1.69 -15.67
N VAL A 218 -3.83 0.96 -15.25
CA VAL A 218 -4.12 -0.44 -15.63
C VAL A 218 -5.56 -0.60 -16.11
N ASP A 219 -5.82 -1.68 -16.84
CA ASP A 219 -7.15 -2.02 -17.37
C ASP A 219 -8.15 -2.48 -16.29
N ASN A 220 -7.68 -3.22 -15.29
CA ASN A 220 -8.45 -3.65 -14.13
C ASN A 220 -7.63 -3.43 -12.85
N ARG A 221 -8.18 -2.71 -11.89
CA ARG A 221 -7.50 -2.38 -10.63
C ARG A 221 -7.68 -3.49 -9.58
N LEU A 222 -6.76 -3.55 -8.63
CA LEU A 222 -6.96 -4.30 -7.38
C LEU A 222 -7.96 -3.51 -6.52
N VAL A 223 -9.12 -4.06 -6.19
CA VAL A 223 -10.17 -3.33 -5.43
C VAL A 223 -10.21 -3.84 -4.00
N ILE A 224 -10.10 -2.94 -3.01
CA ILE A 224 -10.12 -3.28 -1.59
C ILE A 224 -11.06 -2.36 -0.77
N PRO A 225 -11.67 -2.87 0.31
CA PRO A 225 -12.48 -2.04 1.19
C PRO A 225 -11.62 -1.17 2.13
N VAL A 226 -11.96 0.11 2.24
CA VAL A 226 -11.35 1.05 3.19
C VAL A 226 -11.55 0.58 4.65
N GLY A 227 -10.56 0.82 5.49
CA GLY A 227 -10.62 0.54 6.93
C GLY A 227 -10.51 -0.93 7.33
N ARG A 228 -10.53 -1.88 6.37
CA ARG A 228 -10.28 -3.31 6.64
C ARG A 228 -8.79 -3.64 6.52
N GLU A 229 -8.31 -4.54 7.37
CA GLU A 229 -6.97 -5.12 7.23
C GLU A 229 -6.96 -6.08 6.04
N ILE A 230 -5.93 -5.97 5.19
CA ILE A 230 -5.71 -6.81 4.02
C ILE A 230 -4.56 -7.77 4.34
N ARG A 231 -4.79 -9.07 4.16
CA ARG A 231 -3.75 -10.10 4.09
C ARG A 231 -3.36 -10.24 2.62
N LEU A 232 -2.28 -9.58 2.21
CA LEU A 232 -1.76 -9.70 0.85
C LEU A 232 -0.76 -10.86 0.79
N LEU A 233 -1.12 -11.91 0.07
CA LEU A 233 -0.25 -13.01 -0.28
C LEU A 233 0.42 -12.72 -1.63
N THR A 234 1.74 -12.89 -1.75
CA THR A 234 2.47 -12.70 -3.01
C THR A 234 3.21 -13.94 -3.45
N THR A 235 3.16 -14.22 -4.75
CA THR A 235 3.92 -15.29 -5.41
C THR A 235 4.11 -14.96 -6.89
N SER A 236 4.87 -15.76 -7.64
CA SER A 236 5.07 -15.59 -9.09
C SER A 236 4.96 -16.92 -9.81
N ASN A 237 4.53 -16.86 -11.08
CA ASN A 237 4.48 -18.00 -11.99
C ASN A 237 5.77 -18.19 -12.82
N ASP A 238 6.66 -17.20 -12.88
CA ASP A 238 7.83 -17.19 -13.77
C ASP A 238 9.14 -16.77 -13.09
N VAL A 239 9.43 -15.47 -13.01
CA VAL A 239 10.65 -14.89 -12.41
C VAL A 239 10.29 -14.14 -11.12
N ILE A 240 11.28 -13.59 -10.42
CA ILE A 240 10.97 -12.77 -9.23
C ILE A 240 10.37 -11.43 -9.69
N HIS A 241 9.28 -11.03 -9.04
CA HIS A 241 8.68 -9.69 -9.13
C HIS A 241 8.59 -9.11 -7.71
N SER A 242 8.15 -7.86 -7.56
CA SER A 242 7.86 -7.32 -6.23
C SER A 242 6.65 -6.40 -6.25
N PHE A 243 5.66 -6.71 -5.41
CA PHE A 243 4.47 -5.89 -5.25
C PHE A 243 4.82 -4.71 -4.35
N ALA A 244 4.79 -3.49 -4.90
CA ALA A 244 5.11 -2.29 -4.15
C ALA A 244 4.11 -1.16 -4.41
N VAL A 245 3.51 -0.63 -3.34
CA VAL A 245 2.63 0.56 -3.36
C VAL A 245 3.20 1.58 -2.37
N PRO A 246 3.94 2.61 -2.85
CA PRO A 246 4.67 3.54 -1.99
C PRO A 246 3.80 4.25 -0.95
N ALA A 247 2.56 4.62 -1.31
CA ALA A 247 1.60 5.29 -0.44
C ALA A 247 1.08 4.43 0.73
N PHE A 248 1.36 3.12 0.73
CA PHE A 248 0.98 2.19 1.79
C PHE A 248 2.16 1.76 2.67
N TRP A 249 3.39 2.13 2.29
CA TRP A 249 4.64 1.55 2.81
C TRP A 249 4.73 0.02 2.68
N ALA A 250 4.05 -0.53 1.68
CA ALA A 250 4.04 -1.95 1.38
C ALA A 250 4.97 -2.22 0.18
N LYS A 251 6.04 -2.98 0.41
CA LYS A 251 6.83 -3.69 -0.61
C LYS A 251 7.02 -5.12 -0.14
N ILE A 252 6.71 -6.11 -0.99
CA ILE A 252 7.04 -7.51 -0.74
C ILE A 252 7.21 -8.29 -2.05
N ASP A 253 8.18 -9.19 -2.06
CA ASP A 253 8.56 -9.90 -3.27
C ASP A 253 7.59 -11.03 -3.61
N ALA A 254 7.34 -11.20 -4.89
CA ALA A 254 6.60 -12.29 -5.50
C ALA A 254 7.62 -13.29 -6.05
N VAL A 255 7.93 -14.32 -5.26
CA VAL A 255 9.00 -15.28 -5.54
C VAL A 255 8.39 -16.60 -6.05
N PRO A 256 8.82 -17.15 -7.19
CA PRO A 256 8.37 -18.46 -7.66
C PRO A 256 8.61 -19.55 -6.61
N GLY A 257 7.64 -20.46 -6.43
CA GLY A 257 7.74 -21.55 -5.46
C GLY A 257 7.58 -21.16 -3.97
N ARG A 258 7.30 -19.89 -3.66
CA ARG A 258 7.00 -19.42 -2.29
C ARG A 258 5.76 -18.52 -2.28
N ILE A 259 4.97 -18.62 -1.21
CA ILE A 259 4.00 -17.58 -0.83
C ILE A 259 4.63 -16.72 0.27
N ASN A 260 4.73 -15.42 0.02
CA ASN A 260 5.07 -14.41 1.03
C ASN A 260 3.78 -13.73 1.52
N GLU A 261 3.79 -13.14 2.72
CA GLU A 261 2.64 -12.41 3.29
C GLU A 261 3.07 -11.02 3.78
N ILE A 262 2.26 -10.00 3.49
CA ILE A 262 2.29 -8.70 4.16
C ILE A 262 0.87 -8.28 4.57
N SER A 263 0.75 -7.64 5.74
CA SER A 263 -0.51 -7.07 6.22
C SER A 263 -0.50 -5.55 6.16
N PHE A 264 -1.59 -4.93 5.70
CA PHE A 264 -1.78 -3.47 5.79
C PHE A 264 -3.27 -3.10 5.85
N LYS A 265 -3.56 -1.90 6.36
CA LYS A 265 -4.92 -1.34 6.45
C LYS A 265 -4.90 0.08 5.88
N VAL A 266 -5.65 0.33 4.81
CA VAL A 266 -5.72 1.65 4.16
C VAL A 266 -6.92 2.41 4.71
N GLU A 267 -6.71 3.66 5.13
CA GLU A 267 -7.70 4.41 5.94
C GLU A 267 -8.43 5.52 5.17
N LYS A 268 -8.23 5.63 3.85
CA LYS A 268 -8.89 6.63 3.00
C LYS A 268 -9.25 6.03 1.63
N GLU A 269 -10.46 6.29 1.15
CA GLU A 269 -10.87 5.95 -0.22
C GLU A 269 -10.04 6.71 -1.27
N GLY A 270 -9.87 6.11 -2.45
CA GLY A 270 -9.09 6.69 -3.56
C GLY A 270 -8.39 5.64 -4.41
N VAL A 271 -7.61 6.10 -5.39
CA VAL A 271 -6.77 5.23 -6.24
C VAL A 271 -5.31 5.46 -5.87
N TYR A 272 -4.57 4.37 -5.66
CA TYR A 272 -3.17 4.37 -5.24
C TYR A 272 -2.34 3.55 -6.20
N PHE A 273 -1.23 4.11 -6.67
CA PHE A 273 -0.40 3.53 -7.71
C PHE A 273 0.91 2.96 -7.14
N GLY A 274 1.40 1.95 -7.84
CA GLY A 274 2.62 1.22 -7.53
C GLY A 274 3.26 0.66 -8.80
N GLN A 275 4.46 0.09 -8.67
CA GLN A 275 5.18 -0.53 -9.79
C GLN A 275 5.90 -1.79 -9.32
N CYS A 276 6.11 -2.73 -10.24
CA CYS A 276 7.00 -3.86 -9.97
C CYS A 276 8.38 -3.31 -9.54
N SER A 277 8.85 -3.77 -8.37
CA SER A 277 10.06 -3.24 -7.72
C SER A 277 11.18 -4.28 -7.57
N GLU A 278 11.18 -5.29 -8.43
CA GLU A 278 12.26 -6.29 -8.59
C GLU A 278 12.43 -6.64 -10.07
N LEU A 279 13.67 -6.82 -10.53
CA LEU A 279 13.99 -6.82 -11.97
C LEU A 279 13.51 -8.10 -12.67
N CYS A 280 12.39 -8.00 -13.38
CA CYS A 280 11.71 -9.15 -14.02
C CYS A 280 11.86 -9.21 -15.56
N GLY A 281 12.89 -8.59 -16.12
CA GLY A 281 13.23 -8.66 -17.55
C GLY A 281 12.73 -7.48 -18.40
N ALA A 282 12.63 -7.70 -19.72
CA ALA A 282 12.55 -6.63 -20.73
C ALA A 282 11.43 -5.60 -20.54
N ARG A 283 10.27 -5.98 -19.98
CA ARG A 283 9.18 -5.03 -19.69
C ARG A 283 8.94 -4.76 -18.20
N HIS A 284 9.97 -4.91 -17.36
CA HIS A 284 9.92 -4.64 -15.91
C HIS A 284 9.25 -3.29 -15.55
N GLY A 285 9.59 -2.21 -16.25
CA GLY A 285 8.99 -0.88 -16.04
C GLY A 285 7.54 -0.69 -16.53
N PHE A 286 6.89 -1.74 -17.08
CA PHE A 286 5.59 -1.67 -17.76
C PHE A 286 4.54 -2.62 -17.19
N MET A 287 4.69 -3.04 -15.93
CA MET A 287 3.70 -3.83 -15.19
C MET A 287 3.34 -3.17 -13.84
N PRO A 288 2.62 -2.03 -13.88
CA PRO A 288 2.28 -1.28 -12.69
C PRO A 288 1.17 -1.97 -11.88
N ILE A 289 0.95 -1.41 -10.71
CA ILE A 289 -0.09 -1.78 -9.76
C ILE A 289 -0.97 -0.54 -9.59
N ALA A 290 -2.29 -0.70 -9.66
CA ALA A 290 -3.22 0.31 -9.20
C ALA A 290 -4.22 -0.34 -8.25
N VAL A 291 -4.38 0.26 -7.08
CA VAL A 291 -5.27 -0.19 -6.01
C VAL A 291 -6.38 0.82 -5.84
N GLU A 292 -7.62 0.39 -6.04
CA GLU A 292 -8.81 1.18 -5.78
C GLU A 292 -9.38 0.85 -4.41
N VAL A 293 -9.41 1.85 -3.53
CA VAL A 293 -9.86 1.72 -2.15
C VAL A 293 -11.23 2.37 -2.05
N VAL A 294 -12.23 1.57 -1.69
CA VAL A 294 -13.66 1.94 -1.76
C VAL A 294 -14.39 1.65 -0.46
N SER A 295 -15.58 2.22 -0.26
CA SER A 295 -16.43 1.86 0.88
C SER A 295 -16.74 0.35 0.91
N PRO A 296 -16.96 -0.27 2.07
CA PRO A 296 -17.35 -1.69 2.15
C PRO A 296 -18.59 -2.04 1.31
N ALA A 297 -19.54 -1.10 1.17
CA ALA A 297 -20.71 -1.27 0.31
C ALA A 297 -20.37 -1.30 -1.19
N LYS A 298 -19.49 -0.40 -1.67
CA LYS A 298 -18.98 -0.44 -3.05
C LYS A 298 -18.18 -1.70 -3.32
N PHE A 299 -17.31 -2.12 -2.38
CA PHE A 299 -16.58 -3.38 -2.49
C PHE A 299 -17.53 -4.57 -2.61
N ALA A 300 -18.59 -4.63 -1.79
CA ALA A 300 -19.57 -5.70 -1.86
C ALA A 300 -20.38 -5.72 -3.17
N ALA A 301 -20.73 -4.56 -3.71
CA ALA A 301 -21.34 -4.46 -5.04
C ALA A 301 -20.38 -4.91 -6.16
N TRP A 302 -19.10 -4.51 -6.07
CA TRP A 302 -18.07 -4.88 -7.04
C TRP A 302 -17.80 -6.40 -7.03
N VAL A 303 -17.66 -7.02 -5.85
CA VAL A 303 -17.53 -8.48 -5.72
C VAL A 303 -18.70 -9.21 -6.37
N LYS A 304 -19.94 -8.78 -6.12
CA LYS A 304 -21.14 -9.35 -6.76
C LYS A 304 -21.11 -9.20 -8.28
N SER A 305 -20.63 -8.07 -8.80
CA SER A 305 -20.49 -7.86 -10.26
C SER A 305 -19.47 -8.78 -10.93
N LYS A 306 -18.53 -9.35 -10.15
CA LYS A 306 -17.56 -10.38 -10.58
C LYS A 306 -18.07 -11.82 -10.36
N GLY A 307 -19.32 -12.01 -9.94
CA GLY A 307 -19.87 -13.32 -9.59
C GLY A 307 -19.39 -13.87 -8.23
N GLY A 308 -18.67 -13.09 -7.45
CA GLY A 308 -18.16 -13.46 -6.14
C GLY A 308 -19.19 -13.30 -5.02
N THR A 309 -18.84 -13.82 -3.84
CA THR A 309 -19.65 -13.75 -2.62
C THR A 309 -19.02 -12.85 -1.56
N VAL A 310 -19.83 -12.26 -0.68
CA VAL A 310 -19.34 -11.46 0.46
C VAL A 310 -19.69 -12.18 1.77
N PRO A 311 -18.70 -12.75 2.47
CA PRO A 311 -18.96 -13.40 3.76
C PRO A 311 -19.61 -12.42 4.76
N GLY A 312 -20.67 -12.88 5.43
CA GLY A 312 -21.32 -12.12 6.51
C GLY A 312 -22.33 -11.05 6.09
N THR A 313 -22.82 -11.03 4.85
CA THR A 313 -24.00 -10.21 4.49
C THR A 313 -25.29 -11.00 4.73
N PRO A 314 -26.17 -10.62 5.68
CA PRO A 314 -27.54 -11.12 5.68
C PRO A 314 -28.23 -10.69 4.39
N SER A 315 -28.92 -11.61 3.72
CA SER A 315 -29.75 -11.28 2.56
C SER A 315 -30.96 -10.46 3.00
N GLN A 316 -30.77 -9.16 3.20
CA GLN A 316 -31.87 -8.20 3.15
C GLN A 316 -32.36 -8.18 1.69
N PRO A 317 -33.65 -8.49 1.42
CA PRO A 317 -34.21 -8.31 0.09
C PRO A 317 -34.03 -6.86 -0.34
N LEU A 318 -33.81 -6.65 -1.63
CA LEU A 318 -33.93 -5.31 -2.23
C LEU A 318 -35.35 -4.83 -1.95
N VAL A 319 -35.49 -3.85 -1.04
CA VAL A 319 -36.74 -3.13 -0.86
C VAL A 319 -36.90 -2.24 -2.08
N THR A 320 -37.61 -2.75 -3.08
CA THR A 320 -38.12 -1.94 -4.19
C THR A 320 -38.90 -0.77 -3.57
N PRO A 321 -38.61 0.49 -3.93
CA PRO A 321 -39.45 1.61 -3.53
C PRO A 321 -40.88 1.32 -4.00
N ALA A 322 -41.84 1.31 -3.07
CA ALA A 322 -43.24 1.16 -3.43
C ALA A 322 -43.62 2.31 -4.37
N ALA A 323 -44.30 1.99 -5.47
CA ALA A 323 -44.80 3.00 -6.38
C ALA A 323 -45.78 3.91 -5.63
N GLU A 324 -45.57 5.23 -5.71
CA GLU A 324 -46.54 6.19 -5.20
C GLU A 324 -47.86 6.04 -5.97
N HIS A 325 -48.94 5.78 -5.25
CA HIS A 325 -50.28 5.84 -5.83
C HIS A 325 -50.63 7.30 -6.18
N PRO A 326 -51.28 7.57 -7.32
CA PRO A 326 -51.76 8.90 -7.63
C PRO A 326 -52.81 9.36 -6.59
N VAL A 327 -52.67 10.59 -6.12
CA VAL A 327 -53.71 11.28 -5.35
C VAL A 327 -54.82 11.73 -6.30
N ASP A 328 -55.94 11.01 -6.28
CA ASP A 328 -57.20 11.50 -6.85
C ASP A 328 -57.86 12.50 -5.90
N ALA A 329 -58.40 13.58 -6.46
CA ALA A 329 -59.00 14.67 -5.71
C ALA A 329 -60.39 15.02 -6.26
N THR A 330 -61.46 14.63 -5.55
CA THR A 330 -62.78 15.30 -5.68
C THR A 330 -63.72 15.05 -4.50
N THR A 331 -64.31 16.17 -4.02
CA THR A 331 -65.65 16.30 -3.37
C THR A 331 -66.00 15.48 -2.12
N GLY A 332 -66.56 16.15 -1.10
CA GLY A 332 -67.15 15.50 0.08
C GLY A 332 -68.60 15.93 0.33
N THR A 333 -69.18 15.53 1.46
CA THR A 333 -70.43 16.09 2.01
C THR A 333 -70.58 15.83 3.52
N ASP A 334 -71.39 16.69 4.14
CA ASP A 334 -71.66 17.00 5.55
C ASP A 334 -71.90 15.90 6.63
N LYS A 335 -71.38 16.20 7.86
CA LYS A 335 -71.98 16.24 9.24
C LYS A 335 -73.09 15.23 9.69
N PRO A 336 -73.39 15.06 11.03
CA PRO A 336 -72.93 15.83 12.21
C PRO A 336 -72.47 15.06 13.48
N THR A 337 -71.93 15.85 14.43
CA THR A 337 -71.50 15.53 15.82
C THR A 337 -72.67 15.40 16.82
N PRO A 338 -72.47 14.92 18.07
CA PRO A 338 -72.18 15.88 19.18
C PRO A 338 -71.32 15.39 20.38
N GLY A 339 -70.46 16.30 20.89
CA GLY A 339 -70.09 16.50 22.32
C GLY A 339 -69.06 15.54 22.95
N THR A 340 -68.30 15.86 24.01
CA THR A 340 -68.00 17.09 24.82
C THR A 340 -66.78 16.73 25.73
N ALA A 341 -65.92 17.57 26.31
CA ALA A 341 -65.87 19.03 26.50
C ALA A 341 -64.40 19.55 26.70
N THR A 342 -64.23 20.84 27.00
CA THR A 342 -63.03 21.56 27.52
C THR A 342 -63.57 22.71 28.42
N PRO A 343 -62.80 23.64 29.06
CA PRO A 343 -61.35 23.82 29.35
C PRO A 343 -61.16 24.04 30.90
N PRO A 344 -60.28 24.90 31.52
CA PRO A 344 -59.11 25.72 31.11
C PRO A 344 -57.78 25.34 31.84
N ALA A 345 -56.54 25.67 31.44
CA ALA A 345 -55.86 26.84 30.82
C ALA A 345 -55.13 27.77 31.83
N THR A 346 -54.10 28.51 31.37
CA THR A 346 -53.12 29.39 32.10
C THR A 346 -51.93 28.68 32.78
N SER A 347 -50.68 29.19 32.80
CA SER A 347 -50.05 30.34 32.09
C SER A 347 -48.49 30.31 32.10
N GLN A 348 -47.89 30.84 31.03
CA GLN A 348 -46.67 31.70 30.96
C GLN A 348 -45.24 31.25 31.41
N ALA A 349 -44.29 31.84 30.66
CA ALA A 349 -42.93 32.30 31.04
C ALA A 349 -41.71 31.35 30.95
N ALA A 350 -40.80 31.71 30.04
CA ALA A 350 -39.34 31.53 30.11
C ALA A 350 -38.70 32.85 30.61
N PRO A 351 -37.36 33.08 30.67
CA PRO A 351 -36.20 32.20 30.41
C PRO A 351 -35.12 32.25 31.54
N THR A 352 -33.94 31.61 31.35
CA THR A 352 -32.59 32.25 31.42
C THR A 352 -31.42 31.26 31.30
N ASN A 353 -30.42 31.64 30.49
CA ASN A 353 -28.95 31.49 30.59
C ASN A 353 -28.26 30.35 31.37
N GLY A 354 -27.12 29.88 30.81
CA GLY A 354 -25.89 29.73 31.60
C GLY A 354 -24.88 28.71 31.08
N ASN A 355 -23.71 29.18 30.63
CA ASN A 355 -22.52 28.35 30.34
C ASN A 355 -22.12 27.45 31.52
N ASN A 356 -21.58 26.27 31.20
CA ASN A 356 -20.17 25.97 31.53
C ASN A 356 -19.57 25.01 30.48
#